data_AF-A0AAU1KDU5-F1
#
_entry.id   AF-A0AAU1KDU5-F1
#
_cell.length_a   1.000
_cell.length_b   1.000
_cell.length_c   1.000
_cell.angle_alpha   90.00
_cell.angle_beta   90.00
_cell.angle_gamma   90.00
#
_symmetry.space_group_name_H-M   'P 1'
#
loop_
_entity.id
_entity.type
_entity.pdbx_description
1 polymer ?
#
loop_
_entity_poly.entity_id
_entity_poly.type
_entity_poly.pdbx_seq_one_letter_code
_entity_poly.pdbx_strand_id
1 'polypeptide(L)'
;MFERFTRDARNAVAGAVAQARTAGAGSVTEEHLLLSLLDGGALDPLRVDGTAVAADLEAARRRGGMSKADEEALAGLGIDLSEIVSRIEETHGTGALAAPAPRRRGLGTSLREALGRPSPDRRHFPFTQGAKKTLEQSLRIALGRKDRHIGTLHLLLALVSRPGPASEALADHGVTYATVETALAA
;
A
#
# COMPACT_ATOMS: atom_id res chain seq x y z
N MET A 1 -7.82 10.49 -16.22
CA MET A 1 -6.50 10.06 -15.69
C MET A 1 -6.13 8.66 -16.16
N PHE A 2 -7.00 7.66 -16.02
CA PHE A 2 -6.71 6.26 -16.38
C PHE A 2 -6.46 5.97 -17.87
N GLU A 3 -6.85 6.87 -18.77
CA GLU A 3 -6.68 6.67 -20.22
C GLU A 3 -5.21 6.58 -20.65
N ARG A 4 -4.30 7.19 -19.89
CA ARG A 4 -2.85 7.10 -20.16
C ARG A 4 -2.20 5.89 -19.50
N PHE A 5 -2.88 5.19 -18.60
CA PHE A 5 -2.31 4.04 -17.92
C PHE A 5 -2.28 2.84 -18.88
N THR A 6 -1.19 2.10 -18.87
CA THR A 6 -1.15 0.79 -19.55
C THR A 6 -2.18 -0.15 -18.93
N ARG A 7 -2.47 -1.26 -19.62
CA ARG A 7 -3.39 -2.28 -19.08
C ARG A 7 -2.91 -2.77 -17.70
N ASP A 8 -1.62 -3.05 -17.56
CA ASP A 8 -1.07 -3.58 -16.30
C ASP A 8 -1.09 -2.53 -15.19
N ALA A 9 -0.79 -1.27 -15.50
CA ALA A 9 -0.91 -0.18 -14.54
C ALA A 9 -2.38 0.04 -14.09
N ARG A 10 -3.35 -0.08 -15.00
CA ARG A 10 -4.79 -0.04 -14.63
C ARG A 10 -5.18 -1.23 -13.76
N ASN A 11 -4.70 -2.42 -14.10
CA ASN A 11 -4.95 -3.62 -13.32
C ASN A 11 -4.38 -3.49 -11.92
N ALA A 12 -3.16 -2.94 -11.76
CA ALA A 12 -2.55 -2.70 -10.45
C ALA A 12 -3.36 -1.70 -9.60
N VAL A 13 -3.83 -0.60 -10.18
CA VAL A 13 -4.67 0.37 -9.43
C VAL A 13 -6.04 -0.21 -9.07
N ALA A 14 -6.64 -1.02 -9.95
CA ALA A 14 -7.89 -1.70 -9.66
C ALA A 14 -7.71 -2.81 -8.61
N GLY A 15 -6.64 -3.60 -8.70
CA GLY A 15 -6.29 -4.65 -7.76
C GLY A 15 -5.95 -4.11 -6.37
N ALA A 16 -5.45 -2.87 -6.26
CA ALA A 16 -5.28 -2.20 -4.98
C ALA A 16 -6.60 -2.08 -4.18
N VAL A 17 -7.75 -1.96 -4.86
CA VAL A 17 -9.07 -2.00 -4.21
C VAL A 17 -9.39 -3.39 -3.68
N ALA A 18 -9.05 -4.44 -4.44
CA ALA A 18 -9.22 -5.82 -3.99
C ALA A 18 -8.33 -6.11 -2.77
N GLN A 19 -7.08 -5.66 -2.79
CA GLN A 19 -6.15 -5.73 -1.65
C GLN A 19 -6.74 -5.05 -0.41
N ALA A 20 -7.23 -3.81 -0.55
CA ALA A 20 -7.87 -3.10 0.56
C ALA A 20 -9.12 -3.82 1.10
N ARG A 21 -9.92 -4.43 0.22
CA ARG A 21 -11.09 -5.21 0.61
C ARG A 21 -10.70 -6.47 1.39
N THR A 22 -9.73 -7.25 0.88
CA THR A 22 -9.22 -8.45 1.55
C THR A 22 -8.62 -8.13 2.90
N ALA A 23 -7.91 -7.00 3.01
CA ALA A 23 -7.36 -6.49 4.26
C ALA A 23 -8.41 -5.94 5.25
N GLY A 24 -9.69 -5.86 4.85
CA GLY A 24 -10.76 -5.21 5.62
C GLY A 24 -10.61 -3.69 5.75
N ALA A 25 -9.67 -3.10 5.01
CA ALA A 25 -9.25 -1.71 5.15
C ALA A 25 -10.35 -0.73 4.74
N GLY A 26 -10.36 0.44 5.37
CA GLY A 26 -11.33 1.47 5.06
C GLY A 26 -11.07 2.23 3.76
N SER A 27 -9.83 2.23 3.30
CA SER A 27 -9.33 3.06 2.21
C SER A 27 -8.16 2.36 1.53
N VAL A 28 -7.94 2.68 0.26
CA VAL A 28 -6.77 2.20 -0.48
C VAL A 28 -5.56 3.07 -0.13
N THR A 29 -4.47 2.43 0.29
CA THR A 29 -3.19 3.05 0.68
C THR A 29 -2.10 2.70 -0.34
N GLU A 30 -0.92 3.30 -0.19
CA GLU A 30 0.28 2.97 -0.95
C GLU A 30 0.69 1.49 -0.81
N GLU A 31 0.51 0.88 0.37
CA GLU A 31 0.75 -0.54 0.60
C GLU A 31 -0.14 -1.42 -0.28
N HIS A 32 -1.44 -1.14 -0.33
CA HIS A 32 -2.36 -1.90 -1.20
C HIS A 32 -2.02 -1.74 -2.69
N LEU A 33 -1.54 -0.55 -3.08
CA LEU A 33 -1.05 -0.32 -4.44
C LEU A 33 0.20 -1.15 -4.73
N LEU A 34 1.16 -1.18 -3.79
CA LEU A 34 2.37 -1.97 -3.92
C LEU A 34 2.04 -3.47 -3.96
N LEU A 35 1.25 -4.01 -3.04
CA LEU A 35 0.82 -5.41 -3.06
C LEU A 35 0.21 -5.81 -4.41
N SER A 36 -0.67 -4.97 -4.98
CA SER A 36 -1.25 -5.24 -6.29
C SER A 36 -0.25 -5.14 -7.45
N LEU A 37 0.83 -4.37 -7.32
CA LEU A 37 1.93 -4.34 -8.28
C LEU A 37 2.78 -5.62 -8.18
N LEU A 38 3.00 -6.13 -6.96
CA LEU A 38 3.71 -7.38 -6.72
C LEU A 38 2.95 -8.57 -7.34
N ASP A 39 1.62 -8.65 -7.11
CA ASP A 39 0.75 -9.66 -7.74
C ASP A 39 0.83 -9.65 -9.27
N GLY A 40 1.09 -8.48 -9.85
CA GLY A 40 1.21 -8.27 -11.29
C GLY A 40 2.62 -8.45 -11.86
N GLY A 41 3.60 -8.90 -11.06
CA GLY A 41 4.98 -9.10 -11.51
C GLY A 41 5.73 -7.80 -11.81
N ALA A 42 5.35 -6.67 -11.20
CA ALA A 42 5.98 -5.37 -11.49
C ALA A 42 7.49 -5.32 -11.15
N LEU A 43 7.98 -6.25 -10.31
CA LEU A 43 9.38 -6.38 -9.94
C LEU A 43 10.18 -7.35 -10.82
N ASP A 44 9.54 -8.08 -11.73
CA ASP A 44 10.22 -9.04 -12.62
C ASP A 44 11.35 -8.38 -13.44
N PRO A 45 11.18 -7.15 -14.00
CA PRO A 45 12.26 -6.47 -14.72
C PRO A 45 13.47 -6.13 -13.84
N LEU A 46 13.25 -6.01 -12.53
CA LEU A 46 14.29 -5.73 -11.54
C LEU A 46 14.94 -7.00 -10.99
N ARG A 47 14.41 -8.19 -11.31
CA ARG A 47 14.83 -9.50 -10.77
C ARG A 47 14.79 -9.54 -9.23
N VAL A 48 13.77 -8.89 -8.65
CA VAL A 48 13.53 -8.86 -7.20
C VAL A 48 12.37 -9.78 -6.86
N ASP A 49 12.52 -10.56 -5.79
CA ASP A 49 11.47 -11.45 -5.29
C ASP A 49 10.35 -10.64 -4.61
N GLY A 50 9.20 -10.55 -5.27
CA GLY A 50 8.03 -9.87 -4.75
C GLY A 50 7.44 -10.49 -3.48
N THR A 51 7.69 -11.77 -3.21
CA THR A 51 7.15 -12.43 -2.00
C THR A 51 7.87 -11.95 -0.74
N ALA A 52 9.17 -11.69 -0.83
CA ALA A 52 9.96 -11.17 0.27
C ALA A 52 9.58 -9.70 0.58
N VAL A 53 9.35 -8.88 -0.45
CA VAL A 53 8.83 -7.50 -0.28
C VAL A 53 7.44 -7.49 0.37
N ALA A 54 6.55 -8.42 -0.03
CA ALA A 54 5.22 -8.54 0.57
C ALA A 54 5.29 -8.93 2.06
N ALA A 55 6.22 -9.81 2.44
CA ALA A 55 6.44 -10.20 3.84
C ALA A 55 6.91 -9.00 4.70
N ASP A 56 7.79 -8.16 4.18
CA ASP A 56 8.25 -6.95 4.88
C ASP A 56 7.13 -5.90 5.05
N LEU A 57 6.26 -5.75 4.05
CA LEU A 57 5.05 -4.92 4.18
C LEU A 57 4.12 -5.45 5.27
N GLU A 58 3.90 -6.76 5.33
CA GLU A 58 3.08 -7.37 6.37
C GLU A 58 3.67 -7.14 7.77
N ALA A 59 5.00 -7.22 7.91
CA ALA A 59 5.69 -6.90 9.16
C ALA A 59 5.53 -5.42 9.55
N ALA A 60 5.59 -4.48 8.60
CA ALA A 60 5.30 -3.07 8.85
C ALA A 60 3.84 -2.86 9.27
N ARG A 61 2.89 -3.55 8.61
CA ARG A 61 1.47 -3.48 8.95
C ARG A 61 1.18 -3.99 10.36
N ARG A 62 1.82 -5.08 10.80
CA ARG A 62 1.74 -5.59 12.18
C ARG A 62 2.23 -4.57 13.22
N ARG A 63 3.23 -3.77 12.88
CA ARG A 63 3.72 -2.62 13.67
C ARG A 63 2.84 -1.37 13.54
N GLY A 64 1.58 -1.50 13.10
CA GLY A 64 0.65 -0.38 12.95
C GLY A 64 0.89 0.47 11.71
N GLY A 65 1.60 -0.04 10.70
CA GLY A 65 1.98 0.71 9.50
C GLY A 65 3.15 1.65 9.74
N MET A 66 3.91 1.45 10.82
CA MET A 66 5.14 2.18 11.11
C MET A 66 6.31 1.63 10.29
N SER A 67 7.18 2.54 9.89
CA SER A 67 8.38 2.23 9.13
C SER A 67 9.47 1.66 10.05
N LYS A 68 10.52 1.03 9.48
CA LYS A 68 11.68 0.58 10.28
C LYS A 68 12.42 1.79 10.85
N ALA A 69 12.52 2.88 10.07
CA ALA A 69 13.09 4.13 10.56
C ALA A 69 12.28 4.74 11.71
N ASP A 70 10.95 4.64 11.68
CA ASP A 70 10.09 5.07 12.80
C ASP A 70 10.36 4.22 14.05
N GLU A 71 10.51 2.91 13.89
CA GLU A 71 10.86 2.00 15.00
C GLU A 71 12.23 2.32 15.60
N GLU A 72 13.25 2.53 14.77
CA GLU A 72 14.58 2.93 15.23
C GLU A 72 14.56 4.28 15.96
N ALA A 73 13.78 5.24 15.46
CA ALA A 73 13.59 6.54 16.12
C ALA A 73 12.94 6.39 17.49
N LEU A 74 11.93 5.52 17.63
CA LEU A 74 11.31 5.21 18.92
C LEU A 74 12.28 4.51 19.88
N ALA A 75 13.09 3.57 19.38
CA ALA A 75 14.11 2.90 20.18
C ALA A 75 15.14 3.89 20.72
N GLY A 76 15.51 4.91 19.94
CA GLY A 76 16.35 6.03 20.39
C GLY A 76 15.75 6.84 21.55
N LEU A 77 14.42 6.82 21.72
CA LEU A 77 13.70 7.41 22.85
C LEU A 77 13.49 6.42 24.02
N GLY A 78 14.03 5.20 23.92
CA GLY A 78 13.85 4.13 24.90
C GLY A 78 12.50 3.42 24.81
N ILE A 79 11.82 3.52 23.67
CA ILE A 79 10.53 2.85 23.43
C ILE A 79 10.79 1.60 22.58
N ASP A 80 10.61 0.42 23.17
CA ASP A 80 10.68 -0.86 22.44
C ASP A 80 9.35 -1.15 21.75
N LEU A 81 9.27 -0.86 20.45
CA LEU A 81 8.05 -1.06 19.67
C LEU A 81 7.68 -2.54 19.59
N SER A 82 8.65 -3.44 19.45
CA SER A 82 8.41 -4.88 19.33
C SER A 82 7.72 -5.44 20.57
N GLU A 83 8.13 -4.95 21.75
CA GLU A 83 7.56 -5.30 23.04
C GLU A 83 6.13 -4.79 23.19
N ILE A 84 5.88 -3.54 22.78
CA ILE A 84 4.53 -2.94 22.77
C ILE A 84 3.60 -3.75 21.88
N VAL A 85 4.04 -4.09 20.65
CA VAL A 85 3.24 -4.89 19.73
C VAL A 85 2.93 -6.26 20.35
N SER A 86 3.92 -6.95 20.94
CA SER A 86 3.73 -8.24 21.61
C SER A 86 2.68 -8.15 22.72
N ARG A 87 2.79 -7.19 23.64
CA ARG A 87 1.82 -7.01 24.73
C ARG A 87 0.40 -6.72 24.23
N ILE A 88 0.29 -5.91 23.18
CA ILE A 88 -1.01 -5.59 22.57
C ILE A 88 -1.60 -6.84 21.93
N GLU A 89 -0.81 -7.62 21.19
CA GLU A 89 -1.27 -8.86 20.56
C GLU A 89 -1.63 -9.95 21.59
N GLU A 90 -0.92 -10.05 22.71
CA GLU A 90 -1.28 -10.94 23.83
C GLU A 90 -2.65 -10.59 24.41
N THR A 91 -2.99 -9.30 24.48
CA THR A 91 -4.24 -8.83 25.08
C THR A 91 -5.41 -8.82 24.08
N HIS A 92 -5.14 -8.48 22.82
CA HIS A 92 -6.14 -8.16 21.81
C HIS A 92 -6.14 -9.08 20.58
N GLY A 93 -5.23 -10.06 20.53
CA GLY A 93 -5.02 -10.98 19.42
C GLY A 93 -3.99 -10.48 18.40
N THR A 94 -3.40 -11.42 17.67
CA THR A 94 -2.41 -11.13 16.60
C THR A 94 -2.98 -10.15 15.57
N GLY A 95 -2.19 -9.16 15.17
CA GLY A 95 -2.58 -8.13 14.21
C GLY A 95 -3.57 -7.09 14.76
N ALA A 96 -3.72 -6.97 16.09
CA ALA A 96 -4.61 -5.98 16.70
C ALA A 96 -4.32 -4.53 16.26
N LEU A 97 -3.05 -4.19 16.02
CA LEU A 97 -2.64 -2.88 15.49
C LEU A 97 -2.84 -2.73 13.98
N ALA A 98 -2.81 -3.84 13.24
CA ALA A 98 -3.03 -3.90 11.79
C ALA A 98 -4.51 -3.81 11.40
N ALA A 99 -5.40 -4.03 12.37
CA ALA A 99 -6.84 -3.99 12.18
C ALA A 99 -7.32 -2.54 11.99
N PRO A 100 -8.10 -2.25 10.94
CA PRO A 100 -8.63 -0.92 10.74
C PRO A 100 -9.58 -0.54 11.89
N ALA A 101 -9.44 0.68 12.41
CA ALA A 101 -10.31 1.20 13.45
C ALA A 101 -11.81 1.03 13.04
N PRO A 102 -12.67 0.58 13.97
CA PRO A 102 -14.07 0.35 13.65
C PRO A 102 -14.71 1.66 13.18
N ARG A 103 -15.22 1.65 11.94
CA ARG A 103 -15.96 2.80 11.41
C ARG A 103 -17.23 2.97 12.21
N ARG A 104 -17.50 4.19 12.70
CA ARG A 104 -18.78 4.54 13.31
C ARG A 104 -19.90 4.23 12.28
N ARG A 105 -20.60 3.11 12.47
CA ARG A 105 -21.78 2.74 11.68
C ARG A 105 -22.86 3.80 11.96
N GLY A 106 -23.37 4.43 10.91
CA GLY A 106 -24.51 5.33 11.03
C GLY A 106 -25.80 4.55 11.35
N LEU A 107 -26.75 5.21 12.02
CA LEU A 107 -28.05 4.63 12.42
C LEU A 107 -28.79 3.95 11.25
N GLY A 108 -28.64 4.48 10.04
CA GLY A 108 -29.26 3.94 8.83
C GLY A 108 -28.67 2.60 8.37
N THR A 109 -27.40 2.30 8.68
CA THR A 109 -26.76 1.03 8.32
C THR A 109 -27.24 -0.10 9.24
N SER A 110 -27.32 0.18 10.55
CA SER A 110 -27.83 -0.75 11.56
C SER A 110 -29.31 -1.07 11.40
N LEU A 111 -30.15 -0.09 11.06
CA LEU A 111 -31.58 -0.34 10.76
C LEU A 111 -31.77 -1.23 9.51
N ARG A 112 -30.93 -1.08 8.49
CA ARG A 112 -30.99 -1.92 7.28
C ARG A 112 -30.61 -3.37 7.57
N GLU A 113 -29.59 -3.57 8.38
CA GLU A 113 -29.11 -4.89 8.83
C GLU A 113 -30.19 -5.60 9.69
N ALA A 114 -30.83 -4.86 10.61
CA ALA A 114 -31.98 -5.35 11.39
C ALA A 114 -33.20 -5.71 10.52
N LEU A 115 -33.36 -5.07 9.35
CA LEU A 115 -34.39 -5.38 8.36
C LEU A 115 -33.96 -6.46 7.35
N GLY A 116 -32.84 -7.15 7.58
CA GLY A 116 -32.34 -8.23 6.69
C GLY A 116 -31.95 -7.76 5.29
N ARG A 117 -31.76 -6.45 5.08
CA ARG A 117 -31.40 -5.87 3.78
C ARG A 117 -29.88 -5.84 3.64
N PRO A 118 -29.27 -6.67 2.77
CA PRO A 118 -27.82 -6.73 2.62
C PRO A 118 -27.26 -5.34 2.30
N SER A 119 -26.21 -4.92 3.02
CA SER A 119 -25.50 -3.68 2.72
C SER A 119 -25.07 -3.69 1.25
N PRO A 120 -25.22 -2.57 0.50
CA PRO A 120 -24.86 -2.56 -0.90
C PRO A 120 -23.38 -2.91 -1.05
N ASP A 121 -23.11 -3.97 -1.83
CA ASP A 121 -21.77 -4.51 -2.12
C ASP A 121 -20.90 -3.55 -2.96
N ARG A 122 -21.48 -2.40 -3.36
CA ARG A 122 -20.79 -1.28 -4.02
C ARG A 122 -20.18 -0.32 -2.99
N ARG A 123 -19.33 -0.83 -2.09
CA ARG A 123 -18.51 0.04 -1.25
C ARG A 123 -17.44 0.68 -2.14
N HIS A 124 -17.60 1.97 -2.45
CA HIS A 124 -16.54 2.76 -3.06
C HIS A 124 -15.41 2.90 -2.02
N PHE A 125 -14.23 2.31 -2.30
CA PHE A 125 -13.06 2.42 -1.45
C PHE A 125 -12.30 3.70 -1.82
N PRO A 126 -12.34 4.76 -1.00
CA PRO A 126 -11.58 5.96 -1.29
C PRO A 126 -10.08 5.67 -1.18
N PHE A 127 -9.30 6.26 -2.07
CA PHE A 127 -7.84 6.31 -1.92
C PHE A 127 -7.48 7.33 -0.84
N THR A 128 -6.49 7.01 -0.01
CA THR A 128 -5.90 7.99 0.91
C THR A 128 -5.28 9.15 0.14
N GLN A 129 -5.04 10.27 0.82
CA GLN A 129 -4.31 11.40 0.21
C GLN A 129 -2.93 10.96 -0.27
N GLY A 130 -2.27 10.10 0.51
CA GLY A 130 -1.02 9.46 0.14
C GLY A 130 -1.14 8.69 -1.19
N ALA A 131 -2.00 7.68 -1.26
CA ALA A 131 -2.15 6.89 -2.49
C ALA A 131 -2.50 7.77 -3.72
N LYS A 132 -3.36 8.79 -3.55
CA LYS A 132 -3.64 9.78 -4.61
C LYS A 132 -2.38 10.54 -5.05
N LYS A 133 -1.55 10.99 -4.12
CA LYS A 133 -0.28 11.69 -4.41
C LYS A 133 0.71 10.79 -5.14
N THR A 134 0.74 9.50 -4.83
CA THR A 134 1.54 8.52 -5.59
C THR A 134 1.06 8.42 -7.05
N LEU A 135 -0.26 8.34 -7.29
CA LEU A 135 -0.81 8.31 -8.65
C LEU A 135 -0.59 9.62 -9.42
N GLU A 136 -0.68 10.77 -8.74
CA GLU A 136 -0.30 12.05 -9.34
C GLU A 136 1.19 12.09 -9.70
N GLN A 137 2.05 11.55 -8.83
CA GLN A 137 3.49 11.55 -9.03
C GLN A 137 3.89 10.64 -10.20
N SER A 138 3.24 9.49 -10.40
CA SER A 138 3.51 8.63 -11.56
C SER A 138 3.17 9.32 -12.89
N LEU A 139 2.10 10.13 -12.91
CA LEU A 139 1.77 11.00 -14.04
C LEU A 139 2.84 12.08 -14.25
N ARG A 140 3.32 12.74 -13.19
CA ARG A 140 4.40 13.75 -13.30
C ARG A 140 5.68 13.14 -13.86
N ILE A 141 6.06 11.95 -13.40
CA ILE A 141 7.25 11.22 -13.88
C ILE A 141 7.11 10.91 -15.37
N ALA A 142 5.98 10.31 -15.80
CA ALA A 142 5.75 9.99 -17.21
C ALA A 142 5.80 11.25 -18.08
N LEU A 143 5.21 12.36 -17.62
CA LEU A 143 5.26 13.64 -18.32
C LEU A 143 6.67 14.22 -18.41
N GLY A 144 7.43 14.20 -17.31
CA GLY A 144 8.82 14.68 -17.28
C GLY A 144 9.74 13.91 -18.22
N ARG A 145 9.48 12.60 -18.36
CA ARG A 145 10.18 11.70 -19.28
C ARG A 145 9.66 11.74 -20.72
N LYS A 146 8.56 12.47 -20.97
CA LYS A 146 7.84 12.51 -22.25
C LYS A 146 7.28 11.15 -22.70
N ASP A 147 7.03 10.27 -21.74
CA ASP A 147 6.39 8.98 -21.97
C ASP A 147 4.91 9.17 -22.31
N ARG A 148 4.46 8.48 -23.36
CA ARG A 148 3.07 8.57 -23.83
C ARG A 148 2.09 7.87 -22.87
N HIS A 149 2.57 6.86 -22.15
CA HIS A 149 1.79 6.03 -21.25
C HIS A 149 2.43 5.92 -19.87
N ILE A 150 1.60 5.66 -18.87
CA ILE A 150 2.00 5.41 -17.47
C ILE A 150 1.98 3.90 -17.25
N GLY A 151 3.16 3.30 -17.09
CA GLY A 151 3.34 1.87 -16.80
C GLY A 151 3.51 1.54 -15.31
N THR A 152 3.67 0.26 -14.99
CA THR A 152 3.93 -0.22 -13.61
C THR A 152 5.22 0.33 -13.03
N LEU A 153 6.29 0.43 -13.83
CA LEU A 153 7.56 1.04 -13.40
C LEU A 153 7.41 2.54 -13.05
N HIS A 154 6.47 3.26 -13.66
CA HIS A 154 6.16 4.64 -13.24
C HIS A 154 5.48 4.71 -11.88
N LEU A 155 4.63 3.72 -11.57
CA LEU A 155 4.02 3.59 -10.25
C LEU A 155 5.07 3.22 -9.20
N LEU A 156 6.00 2.33 -9.52
CA LEU A 156 7.12 1.99 -8.65
C LEU A 156 8.04 3.20 -8.41
N LEU A 157 8.41 3.96 -9.45
CA LEU A 157 9.17 5.21 -9.28
C LEU A 157 8.44 6.18 -8.35
N ALA A 158 7.12 6.31 -8.50
CA ALA A 158 6.33 7.18 -7.63
C ALA A 158 6.28 6.70 -6.16
N LEU A 159 6.26 5.38 -5.92
CA LEU A 159 6.31 4.79 -4.59
C LEU A 159 7.68 5.01 -3.93
N VAL A 160 8.79 4.68 -4.60
CA VAL A 160 10.14 4.86 -4.04
C VAL A 160 10.54 6.33 -3.87
N SER A 161 9.83 7.26 -4.53
CA SER A 161 10.07 8.71 -4.39
C SER A 161 9.41 9.33 -3.15
N ARG A 162 8.65 8.56 -2.37
CA ARG A 162 7.88 9.09 -1.23
C ARG A 162 8.18 8.27 0.01
N PRO A 163 8.48 8.90 1.16
CA PRO A 163 8.79 8.16 2.38
C PRO A 163 7.58 7.37 2.87
N GLY A 164 7.86 6.26 3.56
CA GLY A 164 6.88 5.40 4.20
C GLY A 164 7.15 3.91 3.98
N PRO A 165 6.37 3.02 4.61
CA PRO A 165 6.63 1.58 4.65
C PRO A 165 6.79 0.94 3.27
N ALA A 166 6.03 1.38 2.27
CA ALA A 166 6.14 0.86 0.91
C ALA A 166 7.48 1.19 0.25
N SER A 167 8.02 2.39 0.48
CA SER A 167 9.33 2.77 -0.06
C SER A 167 10.47 2.07 0.65
N GLU A 168 10.37 1.87 1.96
CA GLU A 168 11.38 1.17 2.77
C GLU A 168 11.41 -0.32 2.44
N ALA A 169 10.25 -0.98 2.37
CA ALA A 169 10.15 -2.38 1.96
C ALA A 169 10.68 -2.60 0.53
N LEU A 170 10.60 -1.61 -0.35
CA LEU A 170 11.25 -1.69 -1.67
C LEU A 170 12.77 -1.50 -1.56
N ALA A 171 13.22 -0.52 -0.78
CA ALA A 171 14.64 -0.21 -0.61
C ALA A 171 15.43 -1.35 0.04
N ASP A 172 14.84 -2.05 1.02
CA ASP A 172 15.43 -3.21 1.70
C ASP A 172 15.76 -4.36 0.71
N HIS A 173 15.08 -4.40 -0.43
CA HIS A 173 15.28 -5.39 -1.50
C HIS A 173 16.01 -4.80 -2.72
N GLY A 174 16.68 -3.66 -2.55
CA GLY A 174 17.46 -3.01 -3.62
C GLY A 174 16.62 -2.29 -4.68
N VAL A 175 15.31 -2.15 -4.47
CA VAL A 175 14.43 -1.37 -5.36
C VAL A 175 14.48 0.09 -4.94
N THR A 176 15.35 0.83 -5.62
CA THR A 176 15.60 2.26 -5.41
C THR A 176 15.14 3.05 -6.62
N TYR A 177 15.07 4.38 -6.51
CA TYR A 177 14.77 5.23 -7.67
C TYR A 177 15.66 4.92 -8.88
N ALA A 178 16.98 4.79 -8.66
CA ALA A 178 17.95 4.54 -9.71
C ALA A 178 17.78 3.17 -10.38
N THR A 179 17.48 2.12 -9.61
CA THR A 179 17.29 0.78 -10.17
C THR A 179 16.00 0.69 -10.97
N VAL A 180 14.91 1.31 -10.51
CA VAL A 180 13.66 1.38 -11.28
C VAL A 180 13.81 2.28 -12.51
N GLU A 181 14.54 3.39 -12.42
CA GLU A 181 14.81 4.26 -13.57
C GLU A 181 15.61 3.53 -14.66
N THR A 182 16.61 2.74 -14.26
CA THR A 182 17.40 1.92 -15.19
C THR A 182 16.51 0.87 -15.87
N ALA A 183 15.65 0.18 -15.12
CA ALA A 183 14.72 -0.80 -15.67
C ALA A 183 13.68 -0.18 -16.61
N LEU A 184 13.29 1.09 -16.40
CA LEU A 184 12.35 1.81 -17.26
C LEU A 184 12.99 2.28 -18.58
N ALA A 185 14.32 2.41 -18.62
CA ALA A 185 15.06 2.83 -19.81
C ALA A 185 15.49 1.66 -20.72
N ALA A 186 15.35 0.42 -20.25
CA ALA A 186 15.68 -0.81 -20.97
C ALA A 186 14.54 -1.26 -21.90
#